data_AF-A0A662APH1-F1
#
_entry.id   AF-A0A662APH1-F1
#
_cell.length_a   1.000
_cell.length_b   1.000
_cell.length_c   1.000
_cell.angle_alpha   90.00
_cell.angle_beta   90.00
_cell.angle_gamma   90.00
#
_symmetry.space_group_name_H-M   'P 1'
#
loop_
_entity.id
_entity.type
_entity.pdbx_description
1 polymer ?
#
loop_
_entity_poly.entity_id
_entity_poly.type
_entity_poly.pdbx_seq_one_letter_code
_entity_poly.pdbx_strand_id
1 'polypeptide(L)'
;MNNLIICKFCKSENETSSERCFSCNAPLPKIGVLSEKTKEHLANYIKSIEKRLKSEKKKADTPLIISFILILLIWIFVSFISYKSFPDDTSIIITFAIILGIGFFIAWGGLINYYEHKEVSKAFNAKIKTEIIEYLKEMNISKSSFNILVTEILNAKSLLTRFLDDL
;
A
#
# COMPACT_ATOMS: atom_id res chain seq x y z
N MET A 1 -17.32 14.50 30.55
CA MET A 1 -16.99 15.18 29.29
C MET A 1 -17.82 14.50 28.21
N ASN A 2 -18.76 15.21 27.60
CA ASN A 2 -19.62 14.64 26.56
C ASN A 2 -18.82 14.52 25.27
N ASN A 3 -18.51 13.30 24.84
CA ASN A 3 -17.86 13.04 23.56
C ASN A 3 -18.90 13.16 22.44
N LEU A 4 -18.77 14.18 21.60
CA LEU A 4 -19.64 14.47 20.46
C LEU A 4 -19.04 13.87 19.18
N ILE A 5 -19.89 13.30 18.32
CA ILE A 5 -19.54 12.81 16.98
C ILE A 5 -20.08 13.78 15.94
N ILE A 6 -19.23 14.21 15.00
CA ILE A 6 -19.65 15.06 13.87
C ILE A 6 -20.11 14.17 12.71
N CYS A 7 -21.34 14.39 12.23
CA CYS A 7 -21.86 13.66 11.08
C CYS A 7 -21.10 14.05 9.80
N LYS A 8 -20.60 13.05 9.06
CA LYS A 8 -19.87 13.28 7.80
C LYS A 8 -20.73 13.91 6.69
N PHE A 9 -22.05 13.69 6.73
CA PHE A 9 -22.96 14.12 5.66
C PHE A 9 -23.54 15.52 5.87
N CYS A 10 -23.94 15.85 7.09
CA CYS A 10 -24.59 17.14 7.40
C CYS A 10 -23.80 18.03 8.37
N LYS A 11 -22.64 17.55 8.85
CA LYS A 11 -21.78 18.23 9.83
C LYS A 11 -22.44 18.55 11.18
N SER A 12 -23.61 17.96 11.47
CA SER A 12 -24.25 18.16 12.77
C SER A 12 -23.50 17.39 13.87
N GLU A 13 -23.50 17.96 15.07
CA GLU A 13 -23.00 17.30 16.28
C GLU A 13 -24.05 16.33 16.81
N ASN A 14 -23.62 15.12 17.16
CA ASN A 14 -24.49 14.07 17.67
C ASN A 14 -23.85 13.42 18.90
N GLU A 15 -24.67 12.85 19.78
CA GLU A 15 -24.19 12.09 20.92
C GLU A 15 -23.49 10.80 20.46
N THR A 16 -22.43 10.39 21.17
CA THR A 16 -21.71 9.13 20.92
C THR A 16 -22.58 7.88 21.05
N SER A 17 -23.69 7.97 21.79
CA SER A 17 -24.70 6.93 21.98
C SER A 17 -25.63 6.73 20.77
N SER A 18 -25.70 7.71 19.85
CA SER A 18 -26.66 7.73 18.75
C SER A 18 -26.21 6.88 17.56
N GLU A 19 -27.05 5.95 17.11
CA GLU A 19 -26.75 5.10 15.94
C GLU A 19 -26.94 5.83 14.60
N ARG A 20 -27.77 6.89 14.61
CA ARG A 20 -28.10 7.69 13.43
C ARG A 20 -28.02 9.16 13.77
N CYS A 21 -27.65 9.93 12.77
CA CYS A 21 -27.58 11.36 12.86
C CYS A 21 -28.98 11.94 13.11
N PHE A 22 -29.14 12.73 14.16
CA PHE A 22 -30.41 13.41 14.46
C PHE A 22 -30.87 14.30 13.29
N SER A 23 -29.93 14.98 12.61
CA SER A 23 -30.26 15.93 11.54
C SER A 23 -30.58 15.27 10.18
N CYS A 24 -29.80 14.30 9.72
CA CYS A 24 -29.95 13.73 8.37
C CYS A 24 -30.29 12.23 8.34
N ASN A 25 -30.50 11.62 9.51
CA ASN A 25 -30.77 10.19 9.69
C ASN A 25 -29.71 9.23 9.09
N ALA A 26 -28.57 9.77 8.64
CA ALA A 26 -27.46 8.98 8.14
C ALA A 26 -26.87 8.13 9.28
N PRO A 27 -26.39 6.90 9.00
CA PRO A 27 -25.76 6.06 10.01
C PRO A 27 -24.51 6.77 10.57
N LEU A 28 -24.44 6.90 11.89
CA LEU A 28 -23.25 7.42 12.55
C LEU A 28 -22.25 6.28 12.74
N PRO A 29 -20.94 6.54 12.58
CA PRO A 29 -19.94 5.53 12.90
C PRO A 29 -20.08 5.19 14.39
N LYS A 30 -20.52 3.96 14.70
CA LYS A 30 -20.39 3.40 16.04
C LYS A 30 -18.89 3.33 16.33
N ILE A 31 -18.36 4.35 16.97
CA ILE A 31 -17.17 4.19 17.79
C ILE A 31 -17.69 3.42 19.00
N GLY A 32 -17.90 2.10 18.83
CA GLY A 32 -17.99 1.23 19.98
C GLY A 32 -16.78 1.60 20.82
N VAL A 33 -17.02 2.11 22.03
CA VAL A 33 -15.97 2.58 22.93
C VAL A 33 -15.13 1.36 23.25
N LEU A 34 -14.17 1.07 22.37
CA LEU A 34 -13.27 -0.05 22.48
C LEU A 34 -12.50 0.20 23.76
N SER A 35 -12.59 -0.76 24.68
CA SER A 35 -11.78 -0.73 25.90
C SER A 35 -10.32 -0.47 25.52
N GLU A 36 -9.59 0.28 26.33
CA GLU A 36 -8.17 0.59 26.06
C GLU A 36 -7.35 -0.68 25.82
N LYS A 37 -7.67 -1.79 26.50
CA LYS A 37 -7.11 -3.12 26.20
C LYS A 37 -7.41 -3.60 24.79
N THR A 38 -8.65 -3.46 24.32
CA THR A 38 -9.05 -3.89 22.98
C THR A 38 -8.40 -3.03 21.91
N LYS A 39 -8.24 -1.72 22.15
CA LYS A 39 -7.47 -0.83 21.27
C LYS A 39 -6.01 -1.26 21.19
N GLU A 40 -5.38 -1.59 22.31
CA GLU A 40 -3.99 -2.03 22.35
C GLU A 40 -3.80 -3.37 21.61
N HIS A 41 -4.71 -4.34 21.81
CA HIS A 41 -4.71 -5.59 21.06
C HIS A 41 -4.89 -5.37 19.56
N LEU A 42 -5.84 -4.50 19.17
CA LEU A 42 -6.07 -4.16 17.76
C LEU A 42 -4.85 -3.45 17.16
N ALA A 43 -4.20 -2.56 17.91
CA ALA A 43 -3.00 -1.84 17.47
C ALA A 43 -1.83 -2.81 17.23
N ASN A 44 -1.63 -3.77 18.12
CA ASN A 44 -0.62 -4.81 17.96
C ASN A 44 -0.93 -5.69 16.75
N TYR A 45 -2.20 -6.03 16.54
CA TYR A 45 -2.65 -6.77 15.37
C TYR A 45 -2.40 -6.01 14.06
N ILE A 46 -2.79 -4.73 13.99
CA ILE A 46 -2.55 -3.85 12.83
C ILE A 46 -1.06 -3.76 12.51
N LYS A 47 -0.21 -3.55 13.52
CA LYS A 47 1.26 -3.53 13.34
C LYS A 47 1.80 -4.88 12.84
N SER A 48 1.23 -5.98 13.30
CA SER A 48 1.64 -7.32 12.85
C SER A 48 1.31 -7.56 11.36
N ILE A 49 0.14 -7.10 10.90
CA ILE A 49 -0.27 -7.17 9.50
C ILE A 49 0.65 -6.30 8.63
N GLU A 50 0.93 -5.06 9.04
CA GLU A 50 1.84 -4.18 8.32
C GLU A 50 3.25 -4.80 8.21
N LYS A 51 3.73 -5.45 9.27
CA LYS A 51 5.01 -6.17 9.24
C LYS A 51 5.00 -7.33 8.24
N ARG A 52 3.90 -8.10 8.18
CA ARG A 52 3.72 -9.19 7.21
C ARG A 52 3.69 -8.66 5.78
N LEU A 53 2.92 -7.59 5.50
CA LEU A 53 2.88 -6.95 4.17
C LEU A 53 4.27 -6.45 3.75
N LYS A 54 5.05 -5.87 4.68
CA LYS A 54 6.44 -5.48 4.42
C LYS A 54 7.35 -6.67 4.12
N SER A 55 7.17 -7.81 4.79
CA SER A 55 7.94 -9.02 4.49
C SER A 55 7.57 -9.65 3.15
N GLU A 56 6.30 -9.60 2.76
CA GLU A 56 5.84 -10.09 1.46
C GLU A 56 6.31 -9.17 0.33
N LYS A 57 6.34 -7.84 0.56
CA LYS A 57 6.98 -6.89 -0.36
C LYS A 57 8.43 -7.28 -0.69
N LYS A 58 9.20 -7.74 0.31
CA LYS A 58 10.59 -8.20 0.09
C LYS A 58 10.69 -9.44 -0.80
N LYS A 59 9.63 -10.23 -0.96
CA LYS A 59 9.65 -11.36 -1.93
C LYS A 59 9.67 -10.87 -3.37
N ALA A 60 9.24 -9.64 -3.63
CA ALA A 60 9.41 -9.00 -4.93
C ALA A 60 10.89 -8.65 -5.21
N ASP A 61 11.78 -8.64 -4.21
CA ASP A 61 13.19 -8.29 -4.41
C ASP A 61 13.90 -9.27 -5.37
N THR A 62 13.59 -10.56 -5.32
CA THR A 62 14.22 -11.58 -6.18
C THR A 62 13.92 -11.39 -7.68
N PRO A 63 12.65 -11.33 -8.14
CA PRO A 63 12.36 -11.08 -9.55
C PRO A 63 12.85 -9.71 -10.01
N LEU A 64 12.89 -8.71 -9.11
CA LEU A 64 13.50 -7.42 -9.41
C LEU A 64 15.00 -7.56 -9.67
N ILE A 65 15.77 -8.18 -8.77
CA ILE A 65 17.22 -8.37 -8.98
C ILE A 65 17.50 -9.08 -10.32
N ILE A 66 16.73 -10.10 -10.67
CA ILE A 66 16.87 -10.80 -11.96
C ILE A 66 16.61 -9.86 -13.13
N SER A 67 15.53 -9.09 -13.08
CA SER A 67 15.19 -8.16 -14.17
C SER A 67 16.21 -7.01 -14.30
N PHE A 68 16.83 -6.57 -13.21
CA PHE A 68 17.90 -5.57 -13.25
C PHE A 68 19.14 -6.11 -13.97
N ILE A 69 19.55 -7.34 -13.64
CA ILE A 69 20.69 -8.01 -14.29
C ILE A 69 20.42 -8.16 -15.80
N LEU A 70 19.19 -8.52 -16.18
CA LEU A 70 18.81 -8.71 -17.58
C LEU A 70 18.88 -7.40 -18.38
N ILE A 71 18.42 -6.29 -17.79
CA ILE A 71 18.53 -4.95 -18.39
C ILE A 71 20.00 -4.54 -18.56
N LEU A 72 20.85 -4.79 -17.56
CA LEU A 72 22.29 -4.51 -17.65
C LEU A 72 22.96 -5.31 -18.77
N LEU A 73 22.63 -6.60 -18.92
CA LEU A 73 23.16 -7.43 -20.00
C LEU A 73 22.73 -6.91 -21.38
N ILE A 74 21.48 -6.50 -21.53
CA ILE A 74 21.00 -5.88 -22.78
C ILE A 74 21.76 -4.58 -23.05
N TRP A 75 21.94 -3.73 -22.03
CA TRP A 75 22.65 -2.47 -22.19
C TRP A 75 24.12 -2.67 -22.63
N ILE A 76 24.84 -3.62 -22.01
CA ILE A 76 26.20 -3.99 -22.41
C ILE A 76 26.22 -4.53 -23.84
N PHE A 77 25.31 -5.42 -24.18
CA PHE A 77 25.22 -6.03 -25.51
C PHE A 77 24.97 -4.98 -26.60
N VAL A 78 24.01 -4.08 -26.38
CA VAL A 78 23.70 -3.00 -27.33
C VAL A 78 24.86 -2.01 -27.45
N SER A 79 25.53 -1.69 -26.34
CA SER A 79 26.71 -0.82 -26.35
C SER A 79 27.86 -1.44 -27.14
N PHE A 80 28.11 -2.75 -26.97
CA PHE A 80 29.13 -3.48 -27.72
C PHE A 80 28.85 -3.52 -29.23
N ILE A 81 27.60 -3.80 -29.62
CA ILE A 81 27.19 -3.79 -31.04
C ILE A 81 27.33 -2.40 -31.65
N SER A 82 26.95 -1.36 -30.90
CA SER A 82 27.07 0.03 -31.36
C SER A 82 28.52 0.42 -31.58
N TYR A 83 29.41 0.06 -30.65
CA TYR A 83 30.86 0.27 -30.79
C TYR A 83 31.44 -0.44 -32.03
N LYS A 84 31.03 -1.68 -32.27
CA LYS A 84 31.48 -2.44 -33.46
C LYS A 84 30.96 -1.86 -34.78
N SER A 85 29.78 -1.25 -34.77
CA SER A 85 29.11 -0.76 -35.98
C SER A 85 29.54 0.67 -36.35
N PHE A 86 29.93 1.49 -35.37
CA PHE A 86 30.29 2.90 -35.55
C PHE A 86 31.60 3.25 -34.85
N PRO A 87 32.73 2.61 -35.19
CA PRO A 87 33.98 2.71 -34.41
C PRO A 87 34.55 4.14 -34.33
N ASP A 88 34.34 4.97 -35.37
CA ASP A 88 34.90 6.32 -35.46
C ASP A 88 33.98 7.40 -34.87
N ASP A 89 32.67 7.12 -34.78
CA ASP A 89 31.65 8.09 -34.33
C ASP A 89 31.33 7.93 -32.84
N THR A 90 32.33 8.21 -32.01
CA THR A 90 32.20 8.19 -30.53
C THR A 90 31.05 9.05 -30.01
N SER A 91 30.73 10.16 -30.66
CA SER A 91 29.60 11.04 -30.28
C SER A 91 28.24 10.35 -30.43
N ILE A 92 28.07 9.54 -31.49
CA ILE A 92 26.82 8.79 -31.74
C ILE A 92 26.67 7.69 -30.70
N ILE A 93 27.75 6.96 -30.40
CA ILE A 93 27.75 5.90 -29.38
C ILE A 93 27.37 6.45 -28.01
N ILE A 94 27.97 7.58 -27.59
CA ILE A 94 27.67 8.21 -26.30
C ILE A 94 26.21 8.66 -26.22
N THR A 95 25.71 9.32 -27.29
CA THR A 95 24.32 9.80 -27.34
C THR A 95 23.33 8.63 -27.24
N PHE A 96 23.56 7.55 -27.98
CA PHE A 96 22.74 6.34 -27.87
C PHE A 96 22.79 5.73 -26.47
N ALA A 97 23.97 5.61 -25.87
CA ALA A 97 24.11 5.05 -24.52
C ALA A 97 23.30 5.84 -23.47
N ILE A 98 23.28 7.17 -23.57
CA ILE A 98 22.52 8.05 -22.67
C ILE A 98 21.02 7.86 -22.86
N ILE A 99 20.52 7.94 -24.10
CA ILE A 99 19.08 7.79 -24.40
C ILE A 99 18.57 6.44 -23.91
N LEU A 100 19.35 5.39 -24.18
CA LEU A 100 19.00 4.01 -23.84
C LEU A 100 19.06 3.78 -22.32
N GLY A 101 20.03 4.40 -21.63
CA GLY A 101 20.11 4.41 -20.17
C GLY A 101 18.91 5.08 -19.50
N ILE A 102 18.45 6.24 -20.02
CA ILE A 102 17.25 6.93 -19.53
C ILE A 102 16.01 6.05 -19.74
N GLY A 103 15.86 5.46 -20.93
CA GLY A 103 14.75 4.56 -21.23
C GLY A 103 14.70 3.37 -20.27
N PHE A 104 15.84 2.75 -20.00
CA PHE A 104 15.93 1.66 -19.03
C PHE A 104 15.63 2.09 -17.60
N PHE A 105 16.07 3.28 -17.18
CA PHE A 105 15.76 3.78 -15.85
C PHE A 105 14.25 3.95 -15.63
N ILE A 106 13.55 4.52 -16.64
CA ILE A 106 12.09 4.70 -16.60
C ILE A 106 11.37 3.33 -16.58
N ALA A 107 11.76 2.43 -17.48
CA ALA A 107 11.18 1.08 -17.56
C ALA A 107 11.39 0.31 -16.25
N TRP A 108 12.57 0.43 -15.65
CA TRP A 108 12.92 -0.18 -14.38
C TRP A 108 12.05 0.32 -13.23
N GLY A 109 11.87 1.64 -13.12
CA GLY A 109 11.00 2.24 -12.10
C GLY A 109 9.55 1.76 -12.20
N GLY A 110 9.01 1.66 -13.42
CA GLY A 110 7.67 1.11 -13.66
C GLY A 110 7.55 -0.36 -13.26
N LEU A 111 8.59 -1.15 -13.57
CA LEU A 111 8.62 -2.58 -13.26
C LEU A 111 8.71 -2.84 -11.76
N ILE A 112 9.50 -2.07 -11.01
CA ILE A 112 9.51 -2.09 -9.54
C ILE A 112 8.10 -1.89 -8.99
N ASN A 113 7.43 -0.82 -9.41
CA ASN A 113 6.10 -0.50 -8.89
C ASN A 113 5.08 -1.60 -9.21
N TYR A 114 5.15 -2.19 -10.40
CA TYR A 114 4.27 -3.30 -10.80
C TYR A 114 4.47 -4.56 -9.94
N TYR A 115 5.72 -5.02 -9.78
CA TYR A 115 5.99 -6.23 -9.00
C TYR A 115 5.73 -6.04 -7.51
N GLU A 116 6.11 -4.89 -6.95
CA GLU A 116 5.81 -4.57 -5.55
C GLU A 116 4.31 -4.56 -5.29
N HIS A 117 3.53 -3.90 -6.15
CA HIS A 117 2.07 -3.85 -6.00
C HIS A 117 1.44 -5.24 -6.15
N LYS A 118 1.90 -6.03 -7.12
CA LYS A 118 1.36 -7.37 -7.40
C LYS A 118 1.56 -8.34 -6.23
N GLU A 119 2.77 -8.41 -5.68
CA GLU A 119 3.07 -9.33 -4.56
C GLU A 119 2.33 -8.91 -3.28
N VAL A 120 2.29 -7.61 -2.98
CA VAL A 120 1.57 -7.12 -1.80
C VAL A 120 0.05 -7.30 -1.95
N SER A 121 -0.51 -7.04 -3.14
CA SER A 121 -1.93 -7.27 -3.43
C SER A 121 -2.31 -8.76 -3.33
N LYS A 122 -1.45 -9.65 -3.83
CA LYS A 122 -1.66 -11.10 -3.72
C LYS A 122 -1.66 -11.56 -2.26
N ALA A 123 -0.69 -11.11 -1.46
CA ALA A 123 -0.63 -11.41 -0.04
C ALA A 123 -1.85 -10.85 0.73
N PHE A 124 -2.27 -9.63 0.37
CA PHE A 124 -3.45 -9.01 0.96
C PHE A 124 -4.73 -9.81 0.66
N ASN A 125 -5.01 -10.07 -0.62
CA ASN A 125 -6.26 -10.71 -1.04
C ASN A 125 -6.35 -12.19 -0.69
N ALA A 126 -5.23 -12.94 -0.72
CA ALA A 126 -5.28 -14.39 -0.51
C ALA A 126 -5.47 -14.79 0.96
N LYS A 127 -5.02 -13.97 1.91
CA LYS A 127 -4.97 -14.38 3.32
C LYS A 127 -5.32 -13.28 4.30
N ILE A 128 -4.72 -12.09 4.15
CA ILE A 128 -4.86 -11.00 5.13
C ILE A 128 -6.28 -10.42 5.13
N LYS A 129 -6.91 -10.25 3.97
CA LYS A 129 -8.28 -9.73 3.86
C LYS A 129 -9.28 -10.63 4.60
N THR A 130 -9.18 -11.94 4.41
CA THR A 130 -10.04 -12.91 5.11
C THR A 130 -9.78 -12.89 6.62
N GLU A 131 -8.51 -12.90 7.05
CA GLU A 131 -8.14 -12.80 8.47
C GLU A 131 -8.71 -11.53 9.13
N ILE A 132 -8.63 -10.37 8.44
CA ILE A 132 -9.19 -9.11 8.96
C ILE A 132 -10.72 -9.22 9.07
N ILE A 133 -11.41 -9.72 8.04
CA ILE A 133 -12.87 -9.82 8.05
C ILE A 133 -13.36 -10.75 9.17
N GLU A 134 -12.71 -11.90 9.34
CA GLU A 134 -13.02 -12.85 10.41
C GLU A 134 -12.76 -12.24 11.79
N TYR A 135 -11.60 -11.60 11.99
CA TYR A 135 -11.26 -10.96 13.26
C TYR A 135 -12.23 -9.83 13.64
N LEU A 136 -12.65 -9.01 12.65
CA LEU A 136 -13.65 -7.96 12.86
C LEU A 136 -15.02 -8.54 13.22
N LYS A 137 -15.40 -9.67 12.61
CA LYS A 137 -16.64 -10.37 12.90
C LYS A 137 -16.64 -10.98 14.31
N GLU A 138 -15.54 -11.61 14.72
CA GLU A 138 -15.37 -12.15 16.07
C GLU A 138 -15.43 -11.07 17.15
N MET A 139 -14.81 -9.91 16.89
CA MET A 139 -14.75 -8.79 17.84
C MET A 139 -15.99 -7.88 17.77
N ASN A 140 -16.93 -8.15 16.86
CA ASN A 140 -18.10 -7.31 16.58
C ASN A 140 -17.73 -5.83 16.29
N ILE A 141 -16.62 -5.62 15.57
CA ILE A 141 -16.10 -4.30 15.22
C ILE A 141 -16.52 -3.95 13.80
N SER A 142 -17.00 -2.72 13.59
CA SER A 142 -17.32 -2.24 12.25
C SER A 142 -16.05 -1.99 11.44
N LYS A 143 -16.10 -2.26 10.13
CA LYS A 143 -15.02 -1.91 9.19
C LYS A 143 -14.61 -0.44 9.29
N SER A 144 -15.56 0.46 9.52
CA SER A 144 -15.27 1.91 9.65
C SER A 144 -14.40 2.22 10.87
N SER A 145 -14.68 1.57 12.01
CA SER A 145 -13.93 1.74 13.26
C SER A 145 -12.51 1.20 13.10
N PHE A 146 -12.36 0.09 12.39
CA PHE A 146 -11.05 -0.46 12.03
C PHE A 146 -10.26 0.49 11.14
N ASN A 147 -10.86 1.03 10.07
CA ASN A 147 -10.16 1.96 9.18
C ASN A 147 -9.70 3.23 9.91
N ILE A 148 -10.52 3.79 10.80
CA ILE A 148 -10.15 4.95 11.62
C ILE A 148 -8.92 4.62 12.49
N LEU A 149 -8.95 3.49 13.19
CA LEU A 149 -7.82 3.05 14.04
C LEU A 149 -6.56 2.78 13.22
N VAL A 150 -6.69 2.19 12.03
CA VAL A 150 -5.54 1.99 11.16
C VAL A 150 -4.94 3.32 10.70
N THR A 151 -5.76 4.32 10.34
CA THR A 151 -5.27 5.65 9.97
C THR A 151 -4.69 6.45 11.14
N GLU A 152 -5.10 6.16 12.38
CA GLU A 152 -4.58 6.78 13.59
C GLU A 152 -3.23 6.15 14.00
N ILE A 153 -3.09 4.83 13.83
CA ILE A 153 -1.92 4.06 14.28
C ILE A 153 -0.83 4.00 13.20
N LEU A 154 -1.21 3.91 11.93
CA LEU A 154 -0.28 3.83 10.81
C LEU A 154 -0.21 5.16 10.05
N ASN A 155 0.99 5.48 9.57
CA ASN A 155 1.20 6.65 8.71
C ASN A 155 0.42 6.46 7.39
N ALA A 156 -0.04 7.56 6.77
CA ALA A 156 -0.74 7.54 5.48
C ALA A 156 0.04 6.84 4.34
N LYS A 157 1.38 6.72 4.48
CA LYS A 157 2.23 5.96 3.55
C LYS A 157 2.30 4.44 3.83
N SER A 158 1.57 3.91 4.82
CA SER A 158 1.61 2.50 5.16
C SER A 158 1.03 1.63 4.04
N LEU A 159 1.53 0.40 3.92
CA LEU A 159 1.05 -0.53 2.89
C LEU A 159 -0.39 -0.90 3.16
N LEU A 160 -0.72 -1.20 4.42
CA LEU A 160 -2.08 -1.58 4.80
C LEU A 160 -3.10 -0.50 4.41
N THR A 161 -2.84 0.78 4.69
CA THR A 161 -3.76 1.88 4.35
C THR A 161 -4.14 1.91 2.87
N ARG A 162 -3.22 1.53 1.96
CA ARG A 162 -3.49 1.49 0.51
C ARG A 162 -4.46 0.40 0.08
N PHE A 163 -4.62 -0.66 0.88
CA PHE A 163 -5.49 -1.80 0.56
C PHE A 163 -6.79 -1.82 1.37
N LEU A 164 -6.94 -0.93 2.35
CA LEU A 164 -8.15 -0.86 3.19
C LEU A 164 -9.37 -0.32 2.45
N ASP A 165 -9.17 0.46 1.40
CA ASP A 165 -10.29 0.94 0.56
C ASP A 165 -10.98 -0.22 -0.18
N ASP A 166 -10.27 -1.34 -0.40
CA ASP A 166 -10.76 -2.56 -1.04
C ASP A 166 -11.41 -3.56 -0.04
N LEU A 167 -11.52 -3.22 1.25
CA LEU A 167 -11.95 -4.13 2.32
C LEU A 167 -13.47 -4.23 2.48
#